data_AF-A0A960TU45-F1
#
_entry.id   AF-A0A960TU45-F1
#
_cell.length_a   1.000
_cell.length_b   1.000
_cell.length_c   1.000
_cell.angle_alpha   90.00
_cell.angle_beta   90.00
_cell.angle_gamma   90.00
#
_symmetry.space_group_name_H-M   'P 1'
#
loop_
_entity.id
_entity.type
_entity.pdbx_description
1 polymer ?
#
loop_
_entity_poly.entity_id
_entity_poly.type
_entity_poly.pdbx_seq_one_letter_code
_entity_poly.pdbx_strand_id
1 'polypeptide(L)'
;PARDLTLDQVRAAGDAVGPEETALRAAAAAADDLATIIYTSGTTGEPKGVMLAPDNFANQFAHLDRWFTIDERDRSLCFLPLSHVFERAWSYYVYLQGASNSFVLNPREVADYLREVRPTALVAVPRVYDKVYSMVHEKVESAPPLRRKLFHWAVRTGFRYQTRTRQQKQSPGPGLKLSHALADRLVLGKIRDAMGGPKSVMASGGAPLAAEVGEFLLSAGLLVCEGYGLTETSPMLTCNTPDAFRFGAVGRPIQDVELRISEEGEVLARGPNVTRGYFNNPEATAEAFQDGWFRTGDVGHLDQDGFLVITDRLKDLIVTSGGKNVAPQRVETIIGQDPYVEQLAVVGDSQKFLGALVVPSFDALRAWAGQHKLPFQDAEELIRLPEVVKFMNERIAERCRHLAPFERVRKIHLLPRPFSMDLGELTPTLKVRRKAVAAAYRDVIERMFA
;
A
#
# COMPACT_ATOMS: atom_id res chain seq x y z
N PRO A 1 2.60 21.57 -35.38
CA PRO A 1 3.36 20.43 -35.93
C PRO A 1 3.69 19.42 -34.83
N ALA A 2 3.10 18.22 -34.89
CA ALA A 2 3.46 17.13 -33.98
C ALA A 2 4.96 16.82 -34.18
N ARG A 3 5.78 17.15 -33.18
CA ARG A 3 7.20 16.81 -33.14
C ARG A 3 7.34 15.48 -32.39
N ASP A 4 6.79 14.43 -32.96
CA ASP A 4 7.07 13.09 -32.44
C ASP A 4 8.44 12.69 -32.98
N LEU A 5 9.47 12.90 -32.16
CA LEU A 5 10.82 12.41 -32.43
C LEU A 5 10.92 10.96 -31.99
N THR A 6 11.51 10.12 -32.83
CA THR A 6 11.95 8.77 -32.43
C THR A 6 13.09 8.89 -31.41
N LEU A 7 13.29 7.83 -30.60
CA LEU A 7 14.40 7.81 -29.63
C LEU A 7 15.77 7.99 -30.31
N ASP A 8 15.95 7.44 -31.51
CA ASP A 8 17.19 7.60 -32.26
C ASP A 8 17.38 9.03 -32.75
N GLN A 9 16.31 9.73 -33.14
CA GLN A 9 16.39 11.16 -33.48
C GLN A 9 16.72 12.02 -32.26
N VAL A 10 16.19 11.67 -31.08
CA VAL A 10 16.55 12.35 -29.83
C VAL A 10 18.03 12.12 -29.50
N ARG A 11 18.53 10.88 -29.63
CA ARG A 11 19.94 10.54 -29.42
C ARG A 11 20.86 11.28 -30.38
N ALA A 12 20.56 11.25 -31.68
CA ALA A 12 21.35 11.94 -32.71
C ALA A 12 21.37 13.46 -32.50
N ALA A 13 20.25 14.05 -32.05
CA ALA A 13 20.23 15.47 -31.68
C ALA A 13 21.08 15.77 -30.44
N GLY A 14 21.15 14.83 -29.49
CA GLY A 14 22.03 14.89 -28.32
C GLY A 14 23.51 14.79 -28.66
N ASP A 15 23.89 13.95 -29.64
CA ASP A 15 25.29 13.80 -30.09
C ASP A 15 25.88 15.11 -30.65
N ALA A 16 25.02 16.02 -31.14
CA ALA A 16 25.41 17.34 -31.59
C ALA A 16 25.68 18.33 -30.44
N VAL A 17 25.37 17.96 -29.19
CA VAL A 17 25.56 18.78 -27.98
C VAL A 17 26.81 18.30 -27.25
N GLY A 18 27.84 19.15 -27.20
CA GLY A 18 29.07 18.85 -26.47
C GLY A 18 28.94 18.95 -24.94
N PRO A 19 29.86 18.34 -24.16
CA PRO A 19 29.84 18.38 -22.70
C PRO A 19 29.82 19.78 -22.09
N GLU A 20 30.43 20.76 -22.75
CA GLU A 20 30.46 22.16 -22.31
C GLU A 20 29.07 22.80 -22.31
N GLU A 21 28.30 22.62 -23.40
CA GLU A 21 26.92 23.10 -23.49
C GLU A 21 26.02 22.39 -22.48
N THR A 22 26.24 21.10 -22.25
CA THR A 22 25.53 20.36 -21.18
C THR A 22 25.83 20.93 -19.81
N ALA A 23 27.10 21.20 -19.49
CA ALA A 23 27.51 21.79 -18.22
C ALA A 23 26.94 23.20 -18.03
N LEU A 24 26.96 24.02 -19.09
CA LEU A 24 26.42 25.38 -19.06
C LEU A 24 24.90 25.38 -18.80
N ARG A 25 24.14 24.50 -19.47
CA ARG A 25 22.69 24.35 -19.21
C ARG A 25 22.40 23.81 -17.82
N ALA A 26 23.19 22.84 -17.36
CA ALA A 26 23.04 22.30 -16.01
C ALA A 26 23.31 23.38 -14.95
N ALA A 27 24.29 24.25 -15.17
CA ALA A 27 24.60 25.38 -14.27
C ALA A 27 23.53 26.49 -14.30
N ALA A 28 22.79 26.62 -15.41
CA ALA A 28 21.72 27.60 -15.55
C ALA A 28 20.37 27.12 -14.99
N ALA A 29 20.22 25.83 -14.70
CA ALA A 29 18.97 25.26 -14.18
C ALA A 29 18.70 25.75 -12.75
N ALA A 30 17.46 26.15 -12.50
CA ALA A 30 16.96 26.52 -11.19
C ALA A 30 16.33 25.33 -10.47
N ALA A 31 16.31 25.38 -9.13
CA ALA A 31 15.71 24.32 -8.32
C ALA A 31 14.19 24.19 -8.52
N ASP A 32 13.56 25.21 -9.07
CA ASP A 32 12.13 25.27 -9.33
C ASP A 32 11.73 25.07 -10.80
N ASP A 33 12.69 24.79 -11.67
CA ASP A 33 12.43 24.43 -13.06
C ASP A 33 11.65 23.11 -13.14
N LEU A 34 10.79 22.99 -14.16
CA LEU A 34 10.07 21.75 -14.41
C LEU A 34 11.05 20.62 -14.77
N ALA A 35 11.23 19.66 -13.85
CA ALA A 35 12.09 18.51 -14.07
C ALA A 35 11.34 17.33 -14.70
N THR A 36 10.09 17.09 -14.30
CA THR A 36 9.34 15.94 -14.80
C THR A 36 7.84 16.13 -14.74
N ILE A 37 7.14 15.49 -15.69
CA ILE A 37 5.69 15.32 -15.65
C ILE A 37 5.39 13.85 -15.37
N ILE A 38 4.53 13.57 -14.39
CA ILE A 38 4.06 12.21 -14.09
C ILE A 38 2.55 12.17 -14.26
N TYR A 39 2.07 11.34 -15.18
CA TYR A 39 0.64 11.18 -15.42
C TYR A 39 0.01 10.25 -14.39
N THR A 40 -1.06 10.72 -13.75
CA THR A 40 -1.85 9.94 -12.80
C THR A 40 -3.26 9.74 -13.32
N SER A 41 -3.77 8.51 -13.22
CA SER A 41 -5.18 8.22 -13.45
C SER A 41 -5.98 8.71 -12.24
N GLY A 42 -6.47 9.94 -12.29
CA GLY A 42 -7.37 10.48 -11.27
C GLY A 42 -8.73 9.75 -11.27
N THR A 43 -9.58 10.03 -10.28
CA THR A 43 -10.93 9.43 -10.16
C THR A 43 -11.84 9.73 -11.36
N THR A 44 -11.47 10.68 -12.21
CA THR A 44 -12.22 11.13 -13.39
C THR A 44 -11.91 10.30 -14.65
N GLY A 45 -10.94 9.38 -14.62
CA GLY A 45 -10.58 8.54 -15.77
C GLY A 45 -9.56 9.16 -16.74
N GLU A 46 -9.64 10.48 -16.97
CA GLU A 46 -8.63 11.21 -17.75
C GLU A 46 -7.32 11.41 -16.97
N PRO A 47 -6.15 11.00 -17.51
CA PRO A 47 -4.86 11.19 -16.85
C PRO A 47 -4.49 12.66 -16.68
N LYS A 48 -4.07 13.06 -15.47
CA LYS A 48 -3.55 14.41 -15.19
C LYS A 48 -2.03 14.36 -15.07
N GLY A 49 -1.33 15.23 -15.79
CA GLY A 49 0.14 15.31 -15.75
C GLY A 49 0.62 16.17 -14.58
N VAL A 50 1.05 15.57 -13.48
CA VAL A 50 1.59 16.29 -12.31
C VAL A 50 2.95 16.88 -12.64
N MET A 51 3.12 18.19 -12.46
CA MET A 51 4.37 18.91 -12.72
C MET A 51 5.26 18.96 -11.48
N LEU A 52 6.43 18.33 -11.55
CA LEU A 52 7.37 18.24 -10.44
C LEU A 52 8.72 18.88 -10.79
N ALA A 53 9.27 19.61 -9.83
CA ALA A 53 10.56 20.30 -9.89
C ALA A 53 11.61 19.63 -8.97
N PRO A 54 12.90 19.93 -9.13
CA PRO A 54 13.96 19.38 -8.27
C PRO A 54 13.77 19.65 -6.78
N ASP A 55 13.31 20.87 -6.43
CA ASP A 55 13.00 21.29 -5.05
C ASP A 55 11.96 20.38 -4.37
N ASN A 56 10.98 19.87 -5.14
CA ASN A 56 9.97 18.97 -4.64
C ASN A 56 10.59 17.66 -4.10
N PHE A 57 11.62 17.14 -4.76
CA PHE A 57 12.31 15.91 -4.33
C PHE A 57 13.35 16.18 -3.24
N ALA A 58 14.10 17.28 -3.32
CA ALA A 58 15.23 17.58 -2.44
C ALA A 58 14.84 17.59 -0.95
N ASN A 59 13.68 18.17 -0.60
CA ASN A 59 13.19 18.20 0.78
C ASN A 59 13.00 16.78 1.37
N GLN A 60 12.50 15.85 0.57
CA GLN A 60 12.26 14.48 1.00
C GLN A 60 13.56 13.71 1.19
N PHE A 61 14.55 13.95 0.34
CA PHE A 61 15.86 13.33 0.46
C PHE A 61 16.58 13.79 1.73
N ALA A 62 16.50 15.08 2.07
CA ALA A 62 17.03 15.58 3.35
C ALA A 62 16.37 14.89 4.56
N HIS A 63 15.07 14.57 4.48
CA HIS A 63 14.40 13.79 5.52
C HIS A 63 14.93 12.34 5.58
N LEU A 64 15.19 11.72 4.43
CA LEU A 64 15.76 10.36 4.38
C LEU A 64 17.18 10.32 4.97
N ASP A 65 18.05 11.27 4.61
CA ASP A 65 19.43 11.38 5.12
C ASP A 65 19.49 11.47 6.66
N ARG A 66 18.47 12.08 7.26
CA ARG A 66 18.38 12.25 8.71
C ARG A 66 18.08 10.95 9.46
N TRP A 67 17.33 10.04 8.85
CA TRP A 67 16.76 8.88 9.53
C TRP A 67 17.27 7.53 9.01
N PHE A 68 17.84 7.51 7.82
CA PHE A 68 18.33 6.32 7.16
C PHE A 68 19.77 6.55 6.70
N THR A 69 20.58 5.51 6.80
CA THR A 69 21.95 5.53 6.27
C THR A 69 21.98 4.65 5.03
N ILE A 70 22.22 5.28 3.88
CA ILE A 70 22.48 4.63 2.60
C ILE A 70 23.80 5.18 2.08
N ASP A 71 24.68 4.32 1.59
CA ASP A 71 25.96 4.71 0.99
C ASP A 71 26.30 3.85 -0.24
N GLU A 72 27.49 4.04 -0.81
CA GLU A 72 27.93 3.35 -2.02
C GLU A 72 27.98 1.82 -1.92
N ARG A 73 27.93 1.26 -0.70
CA ARG A 73 27.90 -0.19 -0.44
C ARG A 73 26.48 -0.74 -0.48
N ASP A 74 25.47 0.12 -0.44
CA ASP A 74 24.09 -0.29 -0.50
C ASP A 74 23.67 -0.68 -1.92
N ARG A 75 22.71 -1.60 -1.94
CA ARG A 75 22.16 -2.19 -3.16
C ARG A 75 20.66 -2.15 -3.07
N SER A 76 20.03 -1.54 -4.05
CA SER A 76 18.58 -1.54 -4.22
C SER A 76 18.15 -2.41 -5.40
N LEU A 77 16.87 -2.78 -5.37
CA LEU A 77 16.24 -3.59 -6.40
C LEU A 77 15.02 -2.83 -6.94
N CYS A 78 15.14 -2.29 -8.15
CA CYS A 78 14.07 -1.60 -8.85
C CYS A 78 13.22 -2.60 -9.63
N PHE A 79 12.02 -2.88 -9.12
CA PHE A 79 11.00 -3.71 -9.79
C PHE A 79 9.65 -3.00 -9.90
N LEU A 80 9.51 -1.81 -9.31
CA LEU A 80 8.36 -0.96 -9.54
C LEU A 80 8.56 -0.14 -10.82
N PRO A 81 7.49 0.28 -11.51
CA PRO A 81 7.63 1.09 -12.72
C PRO A 81 8.23 2.47 -12.42
N LEU A 82 9.23 2.91 -13.19
CA LEU A 82 9.76 4.28 -13.12
C LEU A 82 8.75 5.35 -13.56
N SER A 83 7.62 4.96 -14.16
CA SER A 83 6.49 5.86 -14.41
C SER A 83 5.77 6.27 -13.13
N HIS A 84 5.96 5.54 -12.03
CA HIS A 84 5.38 5.85 -10.73
C HIS A 84 6.36 6.67 -9.88
N VAL A 85 5.86 7.72 -9.23
CA VAL A 85 6.69 8.66 -8.46
C VAL A 85 7.49 7.99 -7.34
N PHE A 86 6.96 6.92 -6.74
CA PHE A 86 7.59 6.26 -5.61
C PHE A 86 8.93 5.64 -5.97
N GLU A 87 8.97 4.81 -7.01
CA GLU A 87 10.21 4.22 -7.49
C GLU A 87 11.13 5.25 -8.13
N ARG A 88 10.56 6.24 -8.83
CA ARG A 88 11.34 7.30 -9.47
C ARG A 88 12.12 8.11 -8.45
N ALA A 89 11.45 8.61 -7.41
CA ALA A 89 12.09 9.36 -6.33
C ALA A 89 13.09 8.51 -5.56
N TRP A 90 12.75 7.25 -5.27
CA TRP A 90 13.67 6.32 -4.63
C TRP A 90 14.92 6.05 -5.47
N SER A 91 14.76 5.84 -6.78
CA SER A 91 15.88 5.64 -7.71
C SER A 91 16.79 6.87 -7.75
N TYR A 92 16.23 8.07 -7.80
CA TYR A 92 17.00 9.31 -7.70
C TYR A 92 17.81 9.36 -6.40
N TYR A 93 17.18 9.06 -5.26
CA TYR A 93 17.85 9.03 -3.97
C TYR A 93 19.00 8.00 -3.96
N VAL A 94 18.76 6.77 -4.42
CA VAL A 94 19.79 5.72 -4.51
C VAL A 94 21.01 6.19 -5.31
N TYR A 95 20.79 6.85 -6.46
CA TYR A 95 21.89 7.38 -7.28
C TYR A 95 22.62 8.53 -6.60
N LEU A 96 21.91 9.42 -5.90
CA LEU A 96 22.52 10.52 -5.15
C LEU A 96 23.42 10.03 -4.01
N GLN A 97 23.09 8.88 -3.40
CA GLN A 97 23.91 8.25 -2.36
C GLN A 97 25.08 7.41 -2.91
N GLY A 98 25.22 7.32 -4.24
CA GLY A 98 26.24 6.47 -4.88
C GLY A 98 25.97 4.96 -4.79
N ALA A 99 24.79 4.58 -4.30
CA ALA A 99 24.37 3.19 -4.17
C ALA A 99 24.00 2.59 -5.54
N SER A 100 24.00 1.26 -5.62
CA SER A 100 23.63 0.55 -6.85
C SER A 100 22.13 0.26 -6.91
N ASN A 101 21.51 0.42 -8.08
CA ASN A 101 20.10 0.05 -8.31
C ASN A 101 20.00 -1.04 -9.39
N SER A 102 19.57 -2.24 -9.01
CA SER A 102 19.45 -3.39 -9.92
C SER A 102 18.04 -3.50 -10.47
N PHE A 103 17.91 -3.52 -11.80
CA PHE A 103 16.60 -3.51 -12.47
C PHE A 103 16.07 -4.91 -12.72
N VAL A 104 14.82 -5.16 -12.32
CA VAL A 104 14.09 -6.39 -12.64
C VAL A 104 13.19 -6.13 -13.84
N LEU A 105 13.52 -6.71 -14.99
CA LEU A 105 12.77 -6.53 -16.23
C LEU A 105 11.43 -7.29 -16.22
N ASN A 106 11.39 -8.44 -15.54
CA ASN A 106 10.21 -9.29 -15.43
C ASN A 106 9.74 -9.39 -13.98
N PRO A 107 8.58 -8.82 -13.60
CA PRO A 107 8.07 -8.86 -12.24
C PRO A 107 7.89 -10.27 -11.64
N ARG A 108 7.82 -11.32 -12.48
CA ARG A 108 7.75 -12.71 -12.01
C ARG A 108 9.05 -13.21 -11.39
N GLU A 109 10.18 -12.58 -11.71
CA GLU A 109 11.53 -12.98 -11.30
C GLU A 109 12.01 -12.25 -10.04
N VAL A 110 11.20 -11.33 -9.47
CA VAL A 110 11.57 -10.53 -8.28
C VAL A 110 12.10 -11.40 -7.14
N ALA A 111 11.48 -12.57 -6.89
CA ALA A 111 11.90 -13.46 -5.83
C ALA A 111 13.29 -14.10 -6.05
N ASP A 112 13.69 -14.28 -7.30
CA ASP A 112 15.01 -14.81 -7.66
C ASP A 112 16.06 -13.70 -7.58
N TYR A 113 15.75 -12.50 -8.10
CA TYR A 113 16.63 -11.32 -7.97
C TYR A 113 16.84 -10.89 -6.50
N LEU A 114 15.82 -11.00 -5.64
CA LEU A 114 15.99 -10.75 -4.20
C LEU A 114 17.07 -11.66 -3.58
N ARG A 115 17.16 -12.92 -4.03
CA ARG A 115 18.15 -13.90 -3.55
C ARG A 115 19.53 -13.67 -4.17
N GLU A 116 19.60 -13.26 -5.43
CA GLU A 116 20.85 -13.02 -6.15
C GLU A 116 21.49 -11.68 -5.75
N VAL A 117 20.74 -10.59 -5.91
CA VAL A 117 21.20 -9.22 -5.63
C VAL A 117 21.39 -9.01 -4.12
N ARG A 118 20.58 -9.67 -3.29
CA ARG A 118 20.58 -9.50 -1.82
C ARG A 118 20.52 -8.01 -1.43
N PRO A 119 19.50 -7.26 -1.88
CA PRO A 119 19.46 -5.82 -1.68
C PRO A 119 19.46 -5.48 -0.19
N THR A 120 20.17 -4.41 0.16
CA THR A 120 20.21 -3.86 1.53
C THR A 120 19.13 -2.79 1.72
N ALA A 121 18.73 -2.10 0.66
CA ALA A 121 17.71 -1.06 0.68
C ALA A 121 16.57 -1.40 -0.30
N LEU A 122 15.32 -1.35 0.15
CA LEU A 122 14.17 -1.79 -0.63
C LEU A 122 12.95 -0.90 -0.43
N VAL A 123 12.34 -0.44 -1.52
CA VAL A 123 10.98 0.12 -1.50
C VAL A 123 10.04 -0.86 -2.19
N ALA A 124 8.84 -1.03 -1.66
CA ALA A 124 7.86 -1.94 -2.24
C ALA A 124 6.43 -1.48 -1.92
N VAL A 125 5.46 -2.06 -2.63
CA VAL A 125 4.04 -1.97 -2.29
C VAL A 125 3.65 -3.08 -1.29
N PRO A 126 2.60 -2.91 -0.48
CA PRO A 126 2.16 -3.89 0.53
C PRO A 126 2.06 -5.33 0.01
N ARG A 127 1.54 -5.50 -1.20
CA ARG A 127 1.36 -6.81 -1.84
C ARG A 127 2.63 -7.68 -1.89
N VAL A 128 3.81 -7.06 -1.98
CA VAL A 128 5.08 -7.80 -1.96
C VAL A 128 5.30 -8.41 -0.58
N TYR A 129 5.09 -7.64 0.47
CA TYR A 129 5.19 -8.08 1.86
C TYR A 129 4.10 -9.11 2.20
N ASP A 130 2.85 -8.87 1.77
CA ASP A 130 1.73 -9.80 1.96
C ASP A 130 2.02 -11.17 1.32
N LYS A 131 2.57 -11.18 0.10
CA LYS A 131 2.92 -12.42 -0.58
C LYS A 131 3.97 -13.22 0.18
N VAL A 132 4.97 -12.55 0.75
CA VAL A 132 5.98 -13.21 1.57
C VAL A 132 5.36 -13.74 2.86
N TYR A 133 4.51 -12.94 3.51
CA TYR A 133 3.76 -13.35 4.69
C TYR A 133 2.93 -14.62 4.44
N SER A 134 2.10 -14.63 3.40
CA SER A 134 1.25 -15.77 3.04
C SER A 134 2.07 -17.01 2.70
N MET A 135 3.10 -16.89 1.85
CA MET A 135 3.95 -18.04 1.49
C MET A 135 4.65 -18.66 2.70
N VAL A 136 5.06 -17.85 3.68
CA VAL A 136 5.66 -18.38 4.92
C VAL A 136 4.60 -19.08 5.76
N HIS A 137 3.42 -18.50 5.93
CA HIS A 137 2.35 -19.09 6.73
C HIS A 137 1.83 -20.39 6.14
N GLU A 138 1.63 -20.48 4.83
CA GLU A 138 1.25 -21.73 4.12
C GLU A 138 2.29 -22.86 4.35
N LYS A 139 3.59 -22.53 4.29
CA LYS A 139 4.67 -23.48 4.57
C LYS A 139 4.69 -23.94 6.03
N VAL A 140 4.31 -23.07 6.96
CA VAL A 140 4.22 -23.40 8.38
C VAL A 140 2.99 -24.27 8.63
N GLU A 141 1.84 -23.92 8.07
CA GLU A 141 0.60 -24.68 8.20
C GLU A 141 0.72 -26.10 7.63
N SER A 142 1.47 -26.29 6.55
CA SER A 142 1.78 -27.62 6.03
C SER A 142 2.85 -28.39 6.83
N ALA A 143 3.56 -27.74 7.76
CA ALA A 143 4.62 -28.38 8.54
C ALA A 143 4.09 -29.22 9.73
N PRO A 144 4.87 -30.18 10.26
CA PRO A 144 4.51 -30.94 11.45
C PRO A 144 4.25 -30.06 12.69
N PRO A 145 3.42 -30.50 13.66
CA PRO A 145 3.01 -29.69 14.82
C PRO A 145 4.18 -29.10 15.63
N LEU A 146 5.30 -29.83 15.75
CA LEU A 146 6.49 -29.35 16.44
C LEU A 146 7.13 -28.15 15.73
N ARG A 147 7.22 -28.19 14.40
CA ARG A 147 7.74 -27.07 13.59
C ARG A 147 6.82 -25.86 13.66
N ARG A 148 5.50 -26.07 13.66
CA ARG A 148 4.51 -24.98 13.88
C ARG A 148 4.71 -24.31 15.24
N LYS A 149 4.85 -25.09 16.31
CA LYS A 149 5.09 -24.54 17.66
C LYS A 149 6.41 -23.76 17.72
N LEU A 150 7.48 -24.30 17.11
CA LEU A 150 8.76 -23.62 17.03
C LEU A 150 8.68 -22.29 16.28
N PHE A 151 7.97 -22.25 15.15
CA PHE A 151 7.75 -21.03 14.37
C PHE A 151 7.05 -19.95 15.19
N HIS A 152 5.89 -20.26 15.77
CA HIS A 152 5.15 -19.29 16.58
C HIS A 152 5.94 -18.79 17.79
N TRP A 153 6.69 -19.68 18.45
CA TRP A 153 7.61 -19.28 19.53
C TRP A 153 8.69 -18.33 19.03
N ALA A 154 9.30 -18.61 17.88
CA ALA A 154 10.36 -17.79 17.32
C ALA A 154 9.85 -16.40 16.91
N VAL A 155 8.72 -16.31 16.20
CA VAL A 155 8.07 -15.04 15.81
C VAL A 155 7.71 -14.22 17.05
N ARG A 156 7.07 -14.82 18.05
CA ARG A 156 6.72 -14.12 19.31
C ARG A 156 7.97 -13.63 20.06
N THR A 157 9.04 -14.43 20.08
CA THR A 157 10.30 -14.06 20.72
C THR A 157 10.99 -12.91 19.96
N GLY A 158 11.01 -12.98 18.63
CA GLY A 158 11.52 -11.96 17.73
C GLY A 158 10.82 -10.62 17.94
N PHE A 159 9.48 -10.63 17.89
CA PHE A 159 8.67 -9.44 18.08
C PHE A 159 8.93 -8.80 19.45
N ARG A 160 8.86 -9.58 20.54
CA ARG A 160 9.13 -9.09 21.90
C ARG A 160 10.53 -8.48 22.05
N TYR A 161 11.53 -9.10 21.44
CA TYR A 161 12.91 -8.57 21.45
C TYR A 161 12.95 -7.21 20.76
N GLN A 162 12.40 -7.12 19.55
CA GLN A 162 12.46 -5.91 18.71
C GLN A 162 11.64 -4.76 19.30
N THR A 163 10.46 -5.02 19.86
CA THR A 163 9.66 -4.02 20.59
C THR A 163 10.43 -3.45 21.78
N ARG A 164 11.06 -4.32 22.60
CA ARG A 164 11.89 -3.89 23.75
C ARG A 164 13.06 -3.01 23.30
N THR A 165 13.79 -3.44 22.29
CA THR A 165 15.02 -2.76 21.87
C THR A 165 14.77 -1.50 21.05
N ARG A 166 13.82 -1.53 20.10
CA ARG A 166 13.58 -0.44 19.15
C ARG A 166 12.53 0.55 19.63
N GLN A 167 11.33 0.07 19.99
CA GLN A 167 10.24 0.96 20.40
C GLN A 167 10.44 1.50 21.82
N GLN A 168 10.78 0.62 22.77
CA GLN A 168 10.91 1.01 24.17
C GLN A 168 12.30 1.54 24.53
N LYS A 169 13.29 1.39 23.63
CA LYS A 169 14.70 1.73 23.87
C LYS A 169 15.24 1.13 25.18
N GLN A 170 14.79 -0.09 25.52
CA GLN A 170 15.12 -0.81 26.74
C GLN A 170 16.04 -2.01 26.46
N SER A 171 16.85 -2.37 27.46
CA SER A 171 17.64 -3.60 27.41
C SER A 171 16.72 -4.83 27.42
N PRO A 172 16.90 -5.80 26.50
CA PRO A 172 16.07 -6.99 26.44
C PRO A 172 16.34 -7.95 27.61
N GLY A 173 17.45 -7.78 28.33
CA GLY A 173 17.91 -8.71 29.37
C GLY A 173 18.53 -9.99 28.80
N PRO A 174 19.35 -10.72 29.59
CA PRO A 174 20.15 -11.84 29.08
C PRO A 174 19.31 -13.02 28.59
N GLY A 175 18.20 -13.36 29.28
CA GLY A 175 17.35 -14.49 28.89
C GLY A 175 16.62 -14.28 27.56
N LEU A 176 16.11 -13.06 27.32
CA LEU A 176 15.46 -12.72 26.04
C LEU A 176 16.49 -12.64 24.92
N LYS A 177 17.69 -12.11 25.18
CA LYS A 177 18.80 -12.08 24.21
C LYS A 177 19.19 -13.48 23.76
N LEU A 178 19.34 -14.43 24.69
CA LEU A 178 19.63 -15.83 24.38
C LEU A 178 18.49 -16.50 23.58
N SER A 179 17.25 -16.32 24.04
CA SER A 179 16.07 -16.86 23.35
C SER A 179 15.95 -16.32 21.92
N HIS A 180 16.23 -15.02 21.73
CA HIS A 180 16.26 -14.39 20.42
C HIS A 180 17.36 -14.96 19.54
N ALA A 181 18.58 -15.15 20.05
CA ALA A 181 19.67 -15.76 19.29
C ALA A 181 19.33 -17.18 18.81
N LEU A 182 18.65 -17.97 19.65
CA LEU A 182 18.14 -19.29 19.27
C LEU A 182 17.02 -19.19 18.22
N ALA A 183 16.05 -18.30 18.41
CA ALA A 183 14.97 -18.06 17.46
C ALA A 183 15.50 -17.59 16.09
N ASP A 184 16.51 -16.73 16.08
CA ASP A 184 17.14 -16.20 14.88
C ASP A 184 17.85 -17.29 14.08
N ARG A 185 18.66 -18.12 14.75
CA ARG A 185 19.34 -19.25 14.10
C ARG A 185 18.38 -20.30 13.53
N LEU A 186 17.28 -20.58 14.22
CA LEU A 186 16.38 -21.68 13.84
C LEU A 186 15.34 -21.27 12.79
N VAL A 187 14.81 -20.04 12.89
CA VAL A 187 13.64 -19.57 12.13
C VAL A 187 13.86 -18.17 11.54
N LEU A 188 14.13 -17.15 12.36
CA LEU A 188 14.02 -15.76 11.89
C LEU A 188 15.07 -15.41 10.82
N GLY A 189 16.27 -15.98 10.90
CA GLY A 189 17.30 -15.85 9.88
C GLY A 189 16.84 -16.36 8.51
N LYS A 190 16.04 -17.43 8.46
CA LYS A 190 15.51 -17.96 7.19
C LYS A 190 14.47 -17.05 6.56
N ILE A 191 13.65 -16.39 7.39
CA ILE A 191 12.69 -15.37 6.92
C ILE A 191 13.48 -14.18 6.35
N ARG A 192 14.53 -13.76 7.06
CA ARG A 192 15.42 -12.68 6.63
C ARG A 192 16.14 -13.02 5.31
N ASP A 193 16.64 -14.24 5.17
CA ASP A 193 17.33 -14.72 3.97
C ASP A 193 16.39 -14.82 2.77
N ALA A 194 15.11 -15.18 2.97
CA ALA A 194 14.11 -15.16 1.92
C ALA A 194 13.86 -13.76 1.33
N MET A 195 14.10 -12.71 2.14
CA MET A 195 14.07 -11.31 1.71
C MET A 195 15.42 -10.82 1.14
N GLY A 196 16.38 -11.71 0.91
CA GLY A 196 17.73 -11.36 0.44
C GLY A 196 18.70 -10.97 1.55
N GLY A 197 18.37 -11.22 2.82
CA GLY A 197 19.21 -10.91 3.98
C GLY A 197 18.82 -9.61 4.71
N PRO A 198 19.70 -9.10 5.58
CA PRO A 198 19.46 -7.88 6.36
C PRO A 198 19.10 -6.67 5.47
N LYS A 199 18.37 -5.71 6.05
CA LYS A 199 17.98 -4.47 5.37
C LYS A 199 18.43 -3.27 6.20
N SER A 200 19.13 -2.34 5.55
CA SER A 200 19.38 -0.98 6.07
C SER A 200 18.09 -0.15 5.97
N VAL A 201 17.39 -0.27 4.85
CA VAL A 201 16.11 0.39 4.60
C VAL A 201 15.10 -0.57 3.99
N MET A 202 13.88 -0.56 4.51
CA MET A 202 12.75 -1.24 3.89
C MET A 202 11.50 -0.39 4.08
N ALA A 203 10.85 0.02 2.99
CA ALA A 203 9.71 0.92 3.05
C ALA A 203 8.49 0.39 2.27
N SER A 204 7.30 0.79 2.72
CA SER A 204 6.03 0.45 2.09
C SER A 204 5.24 1.71 1.73
N GLY A 205 4.68 1.75 0.52
CA GLY A 205 3.88 2.88 0.05
C GLY A 205 2.89 2.50 -1.06
N GLY A 206 2.04 3.44 -1.45
CA GLY A 206 1.04 3.28 -2.52
C GLY A 206 -0.24 2.53 -2.14
N ALA A 207 -0.24 1.83 -1.00
CA ALA A 207 -1.42 1.26 -0.36
C ALA A 207 -1.14 1.02 1.15
N PRO A 208 -2.18 0.83 1.98
CA PRO A 208 -2.02 0.46 3.39
C PRO A 208 -1.37 -0.92 3.54
N LEU A 209 -0.47 -1.09 4.51
CA LEU A 209 0.05 -2.39 4.93
C LEU A 209 -0.72 -2.88 6.16
N ALA A 210 -1.07 -4.17 6.19
CA ALA A 210 -1.67 -4.75 7.38
C ALA A 210 -0.66 -4.76 8.54
N ALA A 211 -1.07 -4.26 9.71
CA ALA A 211 -0.23 -4.20 10.90
C ALA A 211 0.43 -5.55 11.23
N GLU A 212 -0.32 -6.65 11.12
CA GLU A 212 0.16 -8.01 11.37
C GLU A 212 1.35 -8.41 10.46
N VAL A 213 1.35 -7.97 9.20
CA VAL A 213 2.45 -8.22 8.26
C VAL A 213 3.70 -7.44 8.66
N GLY A 214 3.52 -6.17 9.06
CA GLY A 214 4.59 -5.33 9.61
C GLY A 214 5.18 -5.91 10.90
N GLU A 215 4.34 -6.36 11.83
CA GLU A 215 4.75 -7.00 13.08
C GLU A 215 5.51 -8.30 12.83
N PHE A 216 5.03 -9.13 11.90
CA PHE A 216 5.70 -10.35 11.47
C PHE A 216 7.09 -10.09 10.90
N LEU A 217 7.24 -9.14 9.97
CA LEU A 217 8.54 -8.80 9.39
C LEU A 217 9.47 -8.18 10.45
N LEU A 218 8.94 -7.33 11.32
CA LEU A 218 9.71 -6.81 12.45
C LEU A 218 10.21 -7.92 13.34
N SER A 219 9.45 -8.99 13.57
CA SER A 219 9.91 -10.15 14.37
C SER A 219 11.19 -10.75 13.82
N ALA A 220 11.36 -10.74 12.50
CA ALA A 220 12.58 -11.15 11.80
C ALA A 220 13.60 -10.02 11.67
N GLY A 221 13.50 -8.94 12.45
CA GLY A 221 14.38 -7.77 12.41
C GLY A 221 14.35 -6.99 11.10
N LEU A 222 13.29 -7.14 10.32
CA LEU A 222 13.05 -6.41 9.08
C LEU A 222 11.97 -5.35 9.34
N LEU A 223 12.37 -4.15 9.75
CA LEU A 223 11.42 -3.06 9.96
C LEU A 223 10.95 -2.51 8.60
N VAL A 224 9.65 -2.63 8.32
CA VAL A 224 9.01 -1.94 7.20
C VAL A 224 8.57 -0.55 7.66
N CYS A 225 9.13 0.49 7.08
CA CYS A 225 8.69 1.87 7.29
C CYS A 225 7.57 2.21 6.31
N GLU A 226 6.32 2.25 6.80
CA GLU A 226 5.20 2.77 5.99
C GLU A 226 5.32 4.29 5.80
N GLY A 227 5.05 4.75 4.59
CA GLY A 227 4.95 6.17 4.26
C GLY A 227 3.71 6.46 3.41
N TYR A 228 3.21 7.68 3.51
CA TYR A 228 2.05 8.14 2.75
C TYR A 228 2.34 9.41 2.00
N GLY A 229 1.81 9.46 0.79
CA GLY A 229 1.65 10.63 -0.04
C GLY A 229 1.22 10.22 -1.45
N LEU A 230 1.24 11.19 -2.37
CA LEU A 230 0.69 11.09 -3.71
C LEU A 230 1.74 11.50 -4.75
N THR A 231 1.40 11.39 -6.03
CA THR A 231 2.29 11.92 -7.09
C THR A 231 2.47 13.42 -6.93
N GLU A 232 1.39 14.09 -6.53
CA GLU A 232 1.29 15.50 -6.21
C GLU A 232 2.14 15.91 -5.00
N THR A 233 2.73 14.97 -4.26
CA THR A 233 3.57 15.24 -3.07
C THR A 233 4.95 14.58 -3.14
N SER A 234 5.30 14.07 -4.33
CA SER A 234 6.67 13.81 -4.79
C SER A 234 7.58 12.75 -4.13
N PRO A 235 7.18 11.65 -3.46
CA PRO A 235 5.84 11.12 -3.21
C PRO A 235 5.40 11.17 -1.73
N MET A 236 6.20 11.72 -0.81
CA MET A 236 6.04 11.53 0.64
C MET A 236 5.52 12.79 1.32
N LEU A 237 4.43 12.66 2.07
CA LEU A 237 3.98 13.61 3.09
C LEU A 237 4.39 13.18 4.49
N THR A 238 4.33 11.87 4.74
CA THR A 238 4.62 11.25 6.05
C THR A 238 5.45 9.99 5.89
N CYS A 239 6.22 9.66 6.91
CA CYS A 239 7.03 8.45 6.92
C CYS A 239 7.25 7.94 8.35
N ASN A 240 7.12 6.63 8.55
CA ASN A 240 7.65 5.94 9.72
C ASN A 240 9.18 5.90 9.63
N THR A 241 9.87 6.06 10.74
CA THR A 241 11.34 6.03 10.79
C THR A 241 11.83 4.91 11.72
N PRO A 242 13.11 4.51 11.67
CA PRO A 242 13.65 3.48 12.55
C PRO A 242 13.43 3.74 14.05
N ASP A 243 13.33 5.02 14.42
CA ASP A 243 13.18 5.49 15.79
C ASP A 243 11.76 5.94 16.14
N ALA A 244 10.90 6.18 15.15
CA ALA A 244 9.54 6.65 15.33
C ALA A 244 8.62 5.96 14.31
N PHE A 245 8.04 4.83 14.74
CA PHE A 245 7.09 4.07 13.92
C PHE A 245 5.90 3.57 14.73
N ARG A 246 4.77 3.41 14.05
CA ARG A 246 3.53 2.85 14.61
C ARG A 246 2.84 2.00 13.57
N PHE A 247 2.59 0.73 13.88
CA PHE A 247 1.89 -0.18 12.97
C PHE A 247 0.46 0.28 12.74
N GLY A 248 0.02 0.27 11.48
CA GLY A 248 -1.28 0.79 11.07
C GLY A 248 -1.35 2.33 10.96
N ALA A 249 -0.22 3.02 11.18
CA ALA A 249 -0.07 4.44 10.88
C ALA A 249 1.00 4.62 9.80
N VAL A 250 0.89 5.68 9.01
CA VAL A 250 1.77 5.99 7.88
C VAL A 250 2.91 6.95 8.25
N GLY A 251 3.14 7.13 9.55
CA GLY A 251 4.22 7.94 10.08
C GLY A 251 3.85 9.36 10.43
N ARG A 252 4.87 10.15 10.77
CA ARG A 252 4.76 11.58 11.09
C ARG A 252 5.01 12.41 9.82
N PRO A 253 4.55 13.67 9.76
CA PRO A 253 4.95 14.60 8.71
C PRO A 253 6.47 14.63 8.53
N ILE A 254 6.92 14.60 7.28
CA ILE A 254 8.35 14.77 6.98
C ILE A 254 8.77 16.23 7.24
N GLN A 255 10.06 16.51 7.14
CA GLN A 255 10.58 17.84 7.45
C GLN A 255 9.98 18.90 6.52
N ASP A 256 9.63 20.06 7.07
CA ASP A 256 9.02 21.20 6.37
C ASP A 256 7.66 20.92 5.70
N VAL A 257 7.03 19.79 6.04
CA VAL A 257 5.67 19.44 5.63
C VAL A 257 4.72 19.65 6.79
N GLU A 258 3.71 20.48 6.55
CA GLU A 258 2.60 20.72 7.45
C GLU A 258 1.38 19.92 7.01
N LEU A 259 0.70 19.31 7.98
CA LEU A 259 -0.58 18.64 7.76
C LEU A 259 -1.68 19.29 8.58
N ARG A 260 -2.88 19.33 8.00
CA ARG A 260 -4.11 19.77 8.65
C ARG A 260 -5.23 18.80 8.30
N ILE A 261 -6.08 18.45 9.26
CA ILE A 261 -7.28 17.67 9.01
C ILE A 261 -8.45 18.64 8.86
N SER A 262 -9.21 18.55 7.76
CA SER A 262 -10.39 19.38 7.53
C SER A 262 -11.56 18.94 8.44
N GLU A 263 -12.63 19.73 8.49
CA GLU A 263 -13.86 19.36 9.21
C GLU A 263 -14.48 18.06 8.69
N GLU A 264 -14.27 17.75 7.41
CA GLU A 264 -14.75 16.52 6.74
C GLU A 264 -13.80 15.33 6.97
N GLY A 265 -12.66 15.54 7.64
CA GLY A 265 -11.63 14.52 7.85
C GLY A 265 -10.61 14.40 6.71
N GLU A 266 -10.68 15.25 5.68
CA GLU A 266 -9.71 15.28 4.58
C GLU A 266 -8.33 15.70 5.09
N VAL A 267 -7.29 14.97 4.69
CA VAL A 267 -5.89 15.36 4.94
C VAL A 267 -5.52 16.47 3.95
N LEU A 268 -5.17 17.62 4.50
CA LEU A 268 -4.64 18.75 3.76
C LEU A 268 -3.14 18.85 4.01
N ALA A 269 -2.37 19.17 2.97
CA ALA A 269 -0.92 19.25 3.05
C ALA A 269 -0.38 20.58 2.52
N ARG A 270 0.70 21.05 3.12
CA ARG A 270 1.48 22.18 2.62
C ARG A 270 2.96 21.89 2.85
N GLY A 271 3.78 22.10 1.84
CA GLY A 271 5.22 21.86 1.94
C GLY A 271 5.92 22.02 0.59
N PRO A 272 7.26 22.06 0.59
CA PRO A 272 8.06 22.24 -0.61
C PRO A 272 7.96 21.05 -1.58
N ASN A 273 7.56 19.87 -1.09
CA ASN A 273 7.37 18.64 -1.87
C ASN A 273 6.04 18.60 -2.66
N VAL A 274 5.14 19.55 -2.41
CA VAL A 274 3.83 19.62 -3.08
C VAL A 274 3.99 20.19 -4.49
N THR A 275 3.32 19.56 -5.45
CA THR A 275 3.28 19.96 -6.87
C THR A 275 2.88 21.42 -7.05
N ARG A 276 3.33 22.02 -8.15
CA ARG A 276 2.87 23.37 -8.57
C ARG A 276 1.55 23.32 -9.35
N GLY A 277 1.11 22.13 -9.74
CA GLY A 277 -0.14 21.92 -10.45
C GLY A 277 -0.05 20.83 -11.52
N TYR A 278 -0.99 20.89 -12.46
CA TYR A 278 -1.11 19.94 -13.54
C TYR A 278 -0.79 20.58 -14.90
N PHE A 279 -0.03 19.87 -15.72
CA PHE A 279 0.42 20.29 -17.03
C PHE A 279 -0.77 20.61 -17.94
N ASN A 280 -0.82 21.84 -18.45
CA ASN A 280 -1.88 22.36 -19.31
C ASN A 280 -3.30 22.18 -18.75
N ASN A 281 -3.47 22.16 -17.42
CA ASN A 281 -4.77 22.02 -16.78
C ASN A 281 -4.95 22.98 -15.59
N PRO A 282 -5.24 24.27 -15.87
CA PRO A 282 -5.38 25.30 -14.83
C PRO A 282 -6.60 25.08 -13.93
N GLU A 283 -7.69 24.51 -14.45
CA GLU A 283 -8.91 24.20 -13.69
C GLU A 283 -8.63 23.14 -12.62
N ALA A 284 -8.08 21.97 -13.03
CA ALA A 284 -7.71 20.94 -12.07
C ALA A 284 -6.65 21.43 -11.07
N THR A 285 -5.78 22.35 -11.50
CA THR A 285 -4.78 22.95 -10.60
C THR A 285 -5.47 23.79 -9.53
N ALA A 286 -6.38 24.70 -9.92
CA ALA A 286 -7.14 25.51 -8.98
C ALA A 286 -7.97 24.64 -8.01
N GLU A 287 -8.62 23.59 -8.50
CA GLU A 287 -9.42 22.66 -7.67
C GLU A 287 -8.61 21.90 -6.61
N ALA A 288 -7.32 21.65 -6.89
CA ALA A 288 -6.45 20.88 -6.01
C ALA A 288 -5.93 21.68 -4.81
N PHE A 289 -6.10 23.00 -4.81
CA PHE A 289 -5.66 23.88 -3.72
C PHE A 289 -6.82 24.64 -3.09
N GLN A 290 -6.79 24.76 -1.77
CA GLN A 290 -7.70 25.58 -1.00
C GLN A 290 -6.92 26.37 0.04
N ASP A 291 -6.94 27.71 -0.06
CA ASP A 291 -6.24 28.61 0.86
C ASP A 291 -4.74 28.28 1.04
N GLY A 292 -4.08 27.89 -0.05
CA GLY A 292 -2.66 27.50 -0.06
C GLY A 292 -2.37 26.09 0.49
N TRP A 293 -3.40 25.31 0.80
CA TRP A 293 -3.29 23.89 1.17
C TRP A 293 -3.65 23.01 -0.02
N PHE A 294 -2.84 21.98 -0.26
CA PHE A 294 -3.15 20.92 -1.20
C PHE A 294 -4.17 19.95 -0.61
N ARG A 295 -5.19 19.66 -1.40
CA ARG A 295 -6.27 18.73 -1.08
C ARG A 295 -5.90 17.33 -1.53
N THR A 296 -5.60 16.44 -0.58
CA THR A 296 -5.16 15.08 -0.92
C THR A 296 -6.28 14.20 -1.44
N GLY A 297 -7.54 14.52 -1.12
CA GLY A 297 -8.69 13.67 -1.38
C GLY A 297 -8.74 12.39 -0.54
N ASP A 298 -7.82 12.22 0.40
CA ASP A 298 -7.74 11.09 1.32
C ASP A 298 -8.10 11.53 2.74
N VAL A 299 -8.76 10.65 3.49
CA VAL A 299 -9.33 10.91 4.81
C VAL A 299 -8.47 10.22 5.86
N GLY A 300 -8.18 10.94 6.94
CA GLY A 300 -7.33 10.42 8.01
C GLY A 300 -7.43 11.25 9.28
N HIS A 301 -6.67 10.85 10.28
CA HIS A 301 -6.53 11.61 11.52
C HIS A 301 -5.10 11.53 12.03
N LEU A 302 -4.69 12.57 12.76
CA LEU A 302 -3.45 12.58 13.53
C LEU A 302 -3.75 12.08 14.94
N ASP A 303 -2.94 11.15 15.44
CA ASP A 303 -3.01 10.76 16.84
C ASP A 303 -2.27 11.75 17.76
N GLN A 304 -2.32 11.50 19.06
CA GLN A 304 -1.73 12.37 20.09
C GLN A 304 -0.20 12.52 19.96
N ASP A 305 0.46 11.57 19.30
CA ASP A 305 1.90 11.56 19.07
C ASP A 305 2.26 12.08 17.67
N GLY A 306 1.28 12.61 16.92
CA GLY A 306 1.46 13.20 15.60
C GLY A 306 1.61 12.18 14.47
N PHE A 307 1.30 10.90 14.68
CA PHE A 307 1.26 9.92 13.58
C PHE A 307 -0.04 10.04 12.81
N LEU A 308 0.06 10.04 11.49
CA LEU A 308 -1.08 10.04 10.59
C LEU A 308 -1.59 8.61 10.39
N VAL A 309 -2.90 8.43 10.50
CA VAL A 309 -3.62 7.20 10.13
C VAL A 309 -4.55 7.52 8.97
N ILE A 310 -4.33 6.88 7.83
CA ILE A 310 -5.19 6.98 6.66
C ILE A 310 -6.33 5.98 6.79
N THR A 311 -7.55 6.43 6.52
CA THR A 311 -8.77 5.64 6.66
C THR A 311 -9.34 5.24 5.30
N ASP A 312 -9.53 6.19 4.38
CA ASP A 312 -10.06 5.94 3.02
C ASP A 312 -9.88 7.15 2.09
N ARG A 313 -10.44 7.11 0.88
CA ARG A 313 -10.62 8.28 0.02
C ARG A 313 -11.93 9.00 0.32
N LEU A 314 -11.90 10.33 0.33
CA LEU A 314 -13.07 11.19 0.54
C LEU A 314 -14.21 10.87 -0.44
N LYS A 315 -13.88 10.63 -1.71
CA LYS A 315 -14.87 10.30 -2.76
C LYS A 315 -15.43 8.88 -2.68
N ASP A 316 -14.77 8.00 -1.94
CA ASP A 316 -15.19 6.62 -1.76
C ASP A 316 -15.92 6.39 -0.43
N LEU A 317 -15.97 7.39 0.46
CA LEU A 317 -16.72 7.31 1.71
C LEU A 317 -18.20 7.05 1.42
N ILE A 318 -18.76 6.12 2.19
CA ILE A 318 -20.19 5.83 2.21
C ILE A 318 -20.82 6.70 3.28
N VAL A 319 -21.78 7.54 2.91
CA VAL A 319 -22.53 8.35 3.87
C VAL A 319 -23.86 7.64 4.13
N THR A 320 -23.98 7.01 5.29
CA THR A 320 -25.24 6.36 5.68
C THR A 320 -26.38 7.39 5.81
N SER A 321 -27.64 6.94 5.73
CA SER A 321 -28.81 7.82 5.91
C SER A 321 -28.87 8.53 7.27
N GLY A 322 -28.09 8.05 8.25
CA GLY A 322 -27.91 8.68 9.56
C GLY A 322 -26.78 9.72 9.60
N GLY A 323 -26.21 10.11 8.46
CA GLY A 323 -25.12 11.07 8.35
C GLY A 323 -23.78 10.57 8.88
N LYS A 324 -23.62 9.24 9.05
CA LYS A 324 -22.34 8.65 9.46
C LYS A 324 -21.53 8.29 8.23
N ASN A 325 -20.29 8.76 8.20
CA ASN A 325 -19.30 8.45 7.18
C ASN A 325 -18.64 7.11 7.50
N VAL A 326 -18.61 6.22 6.51
CA VAL A 326 -17.94 4.93 6.61
C VAL A 326 -16.88 4.85 5.51
N ALA A 327 -15.69 4.44 5.91
CA ALA A 327 -14.61 4.04 5.03
C ALA A 327 -14.82 2.59 4.56
N PRO A 328 -15.34 2.35 3.34
CA PRO A 328 -15.57 0.99 2.88
C PRO A 328 -14.27 0.17 2.79
N GLN A 329 -13.12 0.75 2.44
CA GLN A 329 -11.86 -0.01 2.31
C GLN A 329 -11.42 -0.62 3.63
N ARG A 330 -11.64 0.08 4.74
CA ARG A 330 -11.37 -0.43 6.09
C ARG A 330 -12.21 -1.68 6.38
N VAL A 331 -13.51 -1.60 6.11
CA VAL A 331 -14.44 -2.72 6.31
C VAL A 331 -14.08 -3.89 5.37
N GLU A 332 -13.71 -3.57 4.13
CA GLU A 332 -13.32 -4.56 3.12
C GLU A 332 -12.04 -5.29 3.49
N THR A 333 -11.03 -4.57 3.96
CA THR A 333 -9.75 -5.17 4.39
C THR A 333 -9.98 -6.17 5.51
N ILE A 334 -10.84 -5.84 6.48
CA ILE A 334 -11.15 -6.72 7.62
C ILE A 334 -11.91 -7.98 7.17
N ILE A 335 -12.90 -7.83 6.28
CA ILE A 335 -13.68 -8.97 5.78
C ILE A 335 -12.85 -9.82 4.80
N GLY A 336 -12.02 -9.18 3.97
CA GLY A 336 -11.16 -9.84 2.97
C GLY A 336 -10.05 -10.70 3.55
N GLN A 337 -9.75 -10.57 4.85
CA GLN A 337 -8.88 -11.52 5.58
C GLN A 337 -9.53 -12.88 5.79
N ASP A 338 -10.80 -13.05 5.46
CA ASP A 338 -11.48 -14.32 5.59
C ASP A 338 -11.17 -15.26 4.42
N PRO A 339 -10.73 -16.51 4.66
CA PRO A 339 -10.32 -17.42 3.59
C PRO A 339 -11.44 -17.83 2.62
N TYR A 340 -12.70 -17.58 2.96
CA TYR A 340 -13.84 -17.84 2.09
C TYR A 340 -14.22 -16.65 1.21
N VAL A 341 -13.54 -15.50 1.34
CA VAL A 341 -13.81 -14.28 0.58
C VAL A 341 -12.65 -14.02 -0.39
N GLU A 342 -12.94 -14.02 -1.68
CA GLU A 342 -11.94 -13.75 -2.72
C GLU A 342 -11.91 -12.27 -3.10
N GLN A 343 -13.10 -11.67 -3.29
CA GLN A 343 -13.25 -10.24 -3.54
C GLN A 343 -14.52 -9.74 -2.86
N LEU A 344 -14.57 -8.44 -2.57
CA LEU A 344 -15.76 -7.82 -2.02
C LEU A 344 -15.86 -6.35 -2.39
N ALA A 345 -17.10 -5.85 -2.38
CA ALA A 345 -17.41 -4.44 -2.47
C ALA A 345 -18.49 -4.09 -1.44
N VAL A 346 -18.14 -3.28 -0.44
CA VAL A 346 -19.08 -2.70 0.52
C VAL A 346 -19.88 -1.61 -0.16
N VAL A 347 -21.19 -1.65 0.07
CA VAL A 347 -22.23 -0.79 -0.51
C VAL A 347 -23.17 -0.29 0.59
N GLY A 348 -23.98 0.72 0.29
CA GLY A 348 -24.95 1.27 1.24
C GLY A 348 -24.92 2.78 1.37
N ASP A 349 -24.55 3.49 0.30
CA ASP A 349 -24.57 4.94 0.29
C ASP A 349 -26.00 5.46 0.38
N SER A 350 -26.21 6.43 1.28
CA SER A 350 -27.53 6.92 1.69
C SER A 350 -28.48 5.85 2.25
N GLN A 351 -27.97 4.72 2.74
CA GLN A 351 -28.78 3.62 3.33
C GLN A 351 -28.68 3.57 4.86
N LYS A 352 -29.65 2.89 5.51
CA LYS A 352 -29.72 2.74 6.98
C LYS A 352 -28.61 1.86 7.57
N PHE A 353 -27.99 1.03 6.74
CA PHE A 353 -26.95 0.09 7.12
C PHE A 353 -26.08 -0.23 5.91
N LEU A 354 -24.96 -0.91 6.13
CA LEU A 354 -24.06 -1.35 5.05
C LEU A 354 -24.42 -2.75 4.55
N GLY A 355 -24.28 -2.91 3.25
CA GLY A 355 -24.34 -4.19 2.55
C GLY A 355 -22.96 -4.54 1.97
N ALA A 356 -22.79 -5.78 1.53
CA ALA A 356 -21.61 -6.18 0.78
C ALA A 356 -21.97 -7.10 -0.39
N LEU A 357 -21.38 -6.82 -1.54
CA LEU A 357 -21.27 -7.76 -2.66
C LEU A 357 -20.02 -8.60 -2.43
N VAL A 358 -20.15 -9.91 -2.37
CA VAL A 358 -19.06 -10.81 -1.97
C VAL A 358 -18.85 -11.86 -3.05
N VAL A 359 -17.64 -11.93 -3.59
CA VAL A 359 -17.20 -13.03 -4.45
C VAL A 359 -16.54 -14.07 -3.53
N PRO A 360 -17.14 -15.26 -3.35
CA PRO A 360 -16.54 -16.27 -2.49
C PRO A 360 -15.30 -16.89 -3.14
N SER A 361 -14.37 -17.36 -2.32
CA SER A 361 -13.37 -18.32 -2.79
C SER A 361 -14.08 -19.64 -3.09
N PHE A 362 -14.35 -19.89 -4.37
CA PHE A 362 -15.10 -21.08 -4.78
C PHE A 362 -14.37 -22.38 -4.43
N ASP A 363 -13.05 -22.39 -4.43
CA ASP A 363 -12.27 -23.57 -4.05
C ASP A 363 -12.46 -23.90 -2.56
N ALA A 364 -12.32 -22.89 -1.68
CA ALA A 364 -12.55 -23.07 -0.25
C ALA A 364 -14.01 -23.43 0.04
N LEU A 365 -14.95 -22.77 -0.64
CA LEU A 365 -16.39 -22.97 -0.41
C LEU A 365 -16.87 -24.35 -0.88
N ARG A 366 -16.38 -24.84 -2.02
CA ARG A 366 -16.66 -26.21 -2.51
C ARG A 366 -16.12 -27.27 -1.57
N ALA A 367 -14.91 -27.08 -1.03
CA ALA A 367 -14.32 -27.99 -0.07
C ALA A 367 -15.17 -28.08 1.22
N TRP A 368 -15.63 -26.94 1.72
CA TRP A 368 -16.54 -26.88 2.88
C TRP A 368 -17.89 -27.53 2.59
N ALA A 369 -18.51 -27.24 1.44
CA ALA A 369 -19.79 -27.82 1.05
C ALA A 369 -19.70 -29.36 0.88
N GLY A 370 -18.59 -29.85 0.34
CA GLY A 370 -18.31 -31.29 0.24
C GLY A 370 -18.20 -31.98 1.60
N GLN A 371 -17.55 -31.35 2.59
CA GLN A 371 -17.49 -31.86 3.97
C GLN A 371 -18.88 -31.94 4.63
N HIS A 372 -19.78 -31.03 4.28
CA HIS A 372 -21.14 -30.96 4.78
C HIS A 372 -22.15 -31.74 3.92
N LYS A 373 -21.67 -32.43 2.87
CA LYS A 373 -22.47 -33.24 1.94
C LYS A 373 -23.64 -32.47 1.30
N LEU A 374 -23.41 -31.18 1.00
CA LEU A 374 -24.42 -30.35 0.35
C LEU A 374 -24.47 -30.67 -1.16
N PRO A 375 -25.67 -30.88 -1.74
CA PRO A 375 -25.79 -31.10 -3.18
C PRO A 375 -25.68 -29.77 -3.94
N PHE A 376 -24.81 -29.72 -4.94
CA PHE A 376 -24.71 -28.60 -5.89
C PHE A 376 -24.07 -29.09 -7.21
N GLN A 377 -24.45 -28.48 -8.33
CA GLN A 377 -23.92 -28.79 -9.67
C GLN A 377 -22.87 -27.78 -10.12
N ASP A 378 -23.06 -26.51 -9.77
CA ASP A 378 -22.18 -25.42 -10.18
C ASP A 378 -22.01 -24.36 -9.07
N ALA A 379 -21.23 -23.32 -9.39
CA ALA A 379 -20.95 -22.20 -8.51
C ALA A 379 -22.19 -21.35 -8.19
N GLU A 380 -23.13 -21.24 -9.12
CA GLU A 380 -24.31 -20.38 -8.98
C GLU A 380 -25.38 -21.03 -8.10
N GLU A 381 -25.55 -22.35 -8.21
CA GLU A 381 -26.37 -23.13 -7.28
C GLU A 381 -25.77 -23.12 -5.87
N LEU A 382 -24.44 -23.32 -5.75
CA LEU A 382 -23.74 -23.36 -4.47
C LEU A 382 -23.98 -22.09 -3.64
N ILE A 383 -23.87 -20.90 -4.23
CA ILE A 383 -24.04 -19.63 -3.50
C ILE A 383 -25.49 -19.29 -3.18
N ARG A 384 -26.46 -20.02 -3.75
CA ARG A 384 -27.89 -19.86 -3.45
C ARG A 384 -28.37 -20.80 -2.34
N LEU A 385 -27.57 -21.81 -1.96
CA LEU A 385 -27.93 -22.73 -0.88
C LEU A 385 -28.09 -21.98 0.45
N PRO A 386 -29.22 -22.15 1.17
CA PRO A 386 -29.45 -21.49 2.46
C PRO A 386 -28.33 -21.71 3.49
N GLU A 387 -27.75 -22.90 3.51
CA GLU A 387 -26.65 -23.29 4.38
C GLU A 387 -25.38 -22.50 4.09
N VAL A 388 -25.07 -22.31 2.80
CA VAL A 388 -23.93 -21.52 2.35
C VAL A 388 -24.14 -20.04 2.66
N VAL A 389 -25.32 -19.50 2.35
CA VAL A 389 -25.66 -18.10 2.66
C VAL A 389 -25.57 -17.85 4.16
N LYS A 390 -26.11 -18.76 4.99
CA LYS A 390 -26.02 -18.68 6.45
C LYS A 390 -24.56 -18.71 6.93
N PHE A 391 -23.78 -19.67 6.44
CA PHE A 391 -22.36 -19.80 6.77
C PHE A 391 -21.57 -18.53 6.44
N MET A 392 -21.74 -17.97 5.25
CA MET A 392 -21.06 -16.74 4.84
C MET A 392 -21.49 -15.53 5.67
N ASN A 393 -22.79 -15.42 6.01
CA ASN A 393 -23.28 -14.36 6.89
C ASN A 393 -22.65 -14.44 8.29
N GLU A 394 -22.58 -15.63 8.88
CA GLU A 394 -21.96 -15.83 10.21
C GLU A 394 -20.48 -15.45 10.19
N ARG A 395 -19.73 -15.84 9.15
CA ARG A 395 -18.32 -15.48 9.00
C ARG A 395 -18.10 -13.98 8.84
N ILE A 396 -18.92 -13.31 8.04
CA ILE A 396 -18.77 -11.86 7.84
C ILE A 396 -19.17 -11.09 9.10
N ALA A 397 -20.23 -11.52 9.79
CA ALA A 397 -20.65 -10.94 11.06
C ALA A 397 -19.56 -11.09 12.13
N GLU A 398 -18.90 -12.25 12.16
CA GLU A 398 -17.74 -12.56 13.00
C GLU A 398 -16.58 -11.57 12.78
N ARG A 399 -16.19 -11.34 11.53
CA ARG A 399 -15.13 -10.37 11.18
C ARG A 399 -15.50 -8.94 11.53
N CYS A 400 -16.78 -8.58 11.41
CA CYS A 400 -17.27 -7.25 11.73
C CYS A 400 -17.46 -6.97 13.23
N ARG A 401 -17.23 -7.94 14.14
CA ARG A 401 -17.54 -7.77 15.58
C ARG A 401 -16.86 -6.57 16.24
N HIS A 402 -15.63 -6.27 15.83
CA HIS A 402 -14.83 -5.17 16.38
C HIS A 402 -15.13 -3.80 15.76
N LEU A 403 -15.93 -3.75 14.69
CA LEU A 403 -16.32 -2.51 14.03
C LEU A 403 -17.44 -1.80 14.79
N ALA A 404 -17.53 -0.48 14.60
CA ALA A 404 -18.62 0.30 15.15
C ALA A 404 -19.97 -0.15 14.56
N PRO A 405 -21.11 -0.04 15.28
CA PRO A 405 -22.39 -0.57 14.80
C PRO A 405 -22.83 -0.07 13.41
N PHE A 406 -22.41 1.14 13.01
CA PHE A 406 -22.71 1.73 11.70
C PHE A 406 -21.73 1.30 10.60
N GLU A 407 -20.57 0.74 10.96
CA GLU A 407 -19.57 0.18 10.03
C GLU A 407 -19.80 -1.33 9.76
N ARG A 408 -20.72 -1.98 10.48
CA ARG A 408 -21.00 -3.41 10.33
C ARG A 408 -21.86 -3.69 9.11
N VAL A 409 -21.40 -4.61 8.26
CA VAL A 409 -22.20 -5.16 7.17
C VAL A 409 -23.34 -5.99 7.74
N ARG A 410 -24.59 -5.65 7.38
CA ARG A 410 -25.80 -6.35 7.85
C ARG A 410 -26.41 -7.30 6.85
N LYS A 411 -26.22 -7.04 5.55
CA LYS A 411 -26.68 -7.91 4.47
C LYS A 411 -25.54 -8.15 3.50
N ILE A 412 -25.45 -9.37 3.00
CA ILE A 412 -24.49 -9.74 1.96
C ILE A 412 -25.24 -10.30 0.77
N HIS A 413 -24.64 -10.17 -0.41
CA HIS A 413 -25.06 -10.90 -1.60
C HIS A 413 -23.84 -11.56 -2.23
N LEU A 414 -23.94 -12.87 -2.42
CA LEU A 414 -22.87 -13.67 -3.01
C LEU A 414 -22.92 -13.53 -4.53
N LEU A 415 -21.77 -13.28 -5.15
CA LEU A 415 -21.62 -13.12 -6.58
C LEU A 415 -21.07 -14.40 -7.22
N PRO A 416 -21.59 -14.81 -8.40
CA PRO A 416 -21.15 -16.03 -9.09
C PRO A 416 -19.82 -15.86 -9.84
N ARG A 417 -19.37 -14.61 -10.04
CA ARG A 417 -18.15 -14.28 -10.78
C ARG A 417 -17.31 -13.23 -10.04
N PRO A 418 -15.98 -13.23 -10.24
CA PRO A 418 -15.14 -12.12 -9.83
C PRO A 418 -15.45 -10.83 -10.60
N PHE A 419 -15.03 -9.71 -10.01
CA PHE A 419 -14.98 -8.42 -10.68
C PHE A 419 -13.97 -8.46 -11.83
N SER A 420 -14.30 -7.78 -12.93
CA SER A 420 -13.53 -7.82 -14.17
C SER A 420 -12.86 -6.49 -14.50
N MET A 421 -11.60 -6.54 -14.94
CA MET A 421 -10.92 -5.39 -15.53
C MET A 421 -11.55 -5.00 -16.88
N ASP A 422 -11.92 -5.99 -17.71
CA ASP A 422 -12.51 -5.76 -19.04
C ASP A 422 -13.87 -5.06 -18.96
N LEU A 423 -14.63 -5.36 -17.90
CA LEU A 423 -15.90 -4.68 -17.61
C LEU A 423 -15.71 -3.36 -16.85
N GLY A 424 -14.46 -2.95 -16.59
CA GLY A 424 -14.13 -1.71 -15.91
C GLY A 424 -14.48 -1.70 -14.41
N GLU A 425 -14.71 -2.86 -13.80
CA GLU A 425 -15.01 -3.03 -12.36
C GLU A 425 -13.74 -3.02 -11.51
N LEU A 426 -12.59 -3.31 -12.11
CA LEU A 426 -11.26 -3.25 -11.49
C LEU A 426 -10.35 -2.25 -12.23
N THR A 427 -9.41 -1.64 -11.51
CA THR A 427 -8.27 -0.93 -12.12
C THR A 427 -7.22 -1.93 -12.62
N PRO A 428 -6.24 -1.52 -13.46
CA PRO A 428 -5.09 -2.37 -13.80
C PRO A 428 -4.26 -2.83 -12.58
N THR A 429 -4.37 -2.10 -11.47
CA THR A 429 -3.78 -2.45 -10.17
C THR A 429 -4.68 -3.32 -9.30
N LEU A 430 -5.76 -3.89 -9.86
CA LEU A 430 -6.76 -4.75 -9.22
C LEU A 430 -7.56 -4.08 -8.08
N LYS A 431 -7.60 -2.75 -8.03
CA LYS A 431 -8.46 -2.02 -7.08
C LYS A 431 -9.89 -1.97 -7.60
N VAL A 432 -10.87 -2.17 -6.72
CA VAL A 432 -12.29 -2.12 -7.07
C VAL A 432 -12.72 -0.71 -7.44
N ARG A 433 -13.33 -0.54 -8.62
CA ARG A 433 -13.95 0.71 -9.08
C ARG A 433 -15.40 0.75 -8.58
N ARG A 434 -15.59 1.21 -7.34
CA ARG A 434 -16.88 1.14 -6.62
C ARG A 434 -18.06 1.74 -7.38
N LYS A 435 -17.89 2.88 -8.06
CA LYS A 435 -18.95 3.46 -8.91
C LYS A 435 -19.36 2.54 -10.08
N ALA A 436 -18.39 1.89 -10.71
CA ALA A 436 -18.65 0.94 -11.79
C ALA A 436 -19.36 -0.32 -11.27
N VAL A 437 -18.89 -0.86 -10.14
CA VAL A 437 -19.54 -2.01 -9.48
C VAL A 437 -20.97 -1.66 -9.02
N ALA A 438 -21.17 -0.49 -8.41
CA ALA A 438 -22.49 -0.04 -7.96
C ALA A 438 -23.46 0.12 -9.14
N ALA A 439 -22.99 0.59 -10.30
CA ALA A 439 -23.78 0.68 -11.51
C ALA A 439 -24.10 -0.71 -12.10
N ALA A 440 -23.11 -1.60 -12.17
CA ALA A 440 -23.27 -2.95 -12.72
C ALA A 440 -24.22 -3.83 -11.90
N TYR A 441 -24.23 -3.66 -10.58
CA TYR A 441 -25.04 -4.45 -9.64
C TYR A 441 -26.20 -3.66 -9.03
N ARG A 442 -26.67 -2.61 -9.71
CA ARG A 442 -27.71 -1.71 -9.19
C ARG A 442 -28.95 -2.46 -8.70
N ASP A 443 -29.50 -3.34 -9.52
CA ASP A 443 -30.72 -4.08 -9.17
C ASP A 443 -30.53 -5.00 -7.95
N VAL A 444 -29.33 -5.57 -7.80
CA VAL A 444 -28.97 -6.40 -6.65
C VAL A 444 -28.88 -5.55 -5.39
N ILE A 445 -28.24 -4.38 -5.49
CA ILE A 445 -28.09 -3.43 -4.39
C ILE A 445 -29.46 -2.90 -3.96
N GLU A 446 -30.32 -2.51 -4.90
CA GLU A 446 -31.68 -2.03 -4.61
C GLU A 446 -32.51 -3.10 -3.87
N ARG A 447 -32.47 -4.37 -4.32
CA ARG A 447 -33.12 -5.48 -3.60
C ARG A 447 -32.51 -5.75 -2.23
N MET A 448 -31.22 -5.47 -2.04
CA MET A 448 -30.57 -5.63 -0.75
C MET A 448 -31.10 -4.63 0.27
N PHE A 449 -31.47 -3.42 -0.15
CA PHE A 449 -31.89 -2.33 0.75
C PHE A 449 -33.40 -2.04 0.77
N ALA A 450 -34.17 -2.64 -0.14
CA ALA A 450 -35.60 -2.85 0.02
C ALA A 450 -35.89 -3.67 1.30
#